data_AF-A0A534WML5-F1
#
_entry.id   AF-A0A534WML5-F1
#
_cell.length_a   1.000
_cell.length_b   1.000
_cell.length_c   1.000
_cell.angle_alpha   90.00
_cell.angle_beta   90.00
_cell.angle_gamma   90.00
#
_symmetry.space_group_name_H-M   'P 1'
#
loop_
_entity.id
_entity.type
_entity.pdbx_description
1 polymer ?
#
loop_
_entity_poly.entity_id
_entity_poly.type
_entity_poly.pdbx_seq_one_letter_code
_entity_poly.pdbx_strand_id
1 'polypeptide(L)'
;MGVSPDQRRAPRAQHLRRLQTEAVAWASATKDLLSALCALLATHQYLFFRERAERRFYLTASAAFACALLAKPAAIYVPAVLVILDRTLYRRDWASSLRGLALWFVAAATLTLFTVHVQGASRYLHYIAPIWLRPAIALDALTFYLGKLVLPVDLIPDYTRSSQALVSSHALVWTWAPSAALLAVAWVLRRRLPWLAAAAAVFCVTLLPVLGLVPFAFQWYSNVADHYAYPAMLGPALGLAFLYARLPSAGRRIVVPLAIGTLLSLSFVQASYWKDDVTLYSRTLSVNPGSVMAHNDLGQILEEQGRLDEALVHYRAAAMGSLDGAVNVGNVLAKQGRWDEAIAHYTGVFARMSYLEQHTRAAAYMHNNLGVAYLRRNMVDEAAREFELAARIVPGYVQPYLNLGSMLMNAGRYADAAQVFRQGLAVSPTDEGLRSQLGVAVSKGGR
;
A
#
# COMPACT_ATOMS: atom_id res chain seq x y z
N MET A 1 11.08 -1.95 -31.99
CA MET A 1 11.56 -0.56 -32.13
C MET A 1 11.30 0.16 -30.82
N GLY A 2 12.12 1.16 -30.52
CA GLY A 2 12.45 1.60 -29.15
C GLY A 2 11.27 1.97 -28.27
N VAL A 3 11.25 1.37 -27.07
CA VAL A 3 10.46 1.86 -25.95
C VAL A 3 11.12 3.16 -25.48
N SER A 4 10.35 4.24 -25.49
CA SER A 4 10.72 5.57 -24.97
C SER A 4 11.51 5.46 -23.65
N PRO A 5 12.69 6.11 -23.51
CA PRO A 5 13.51 6.04 -22.31
C PRO A 5 12.99 6.86 -21.11
N ASP A 6 11.90 7.62 -21.24
CA ASP A 6 11.70 8.82 -20.41
C ASP A 6 10.88 8.65 -19.12
N GLN A 7 10.76 7.41 -18.60
CA GLN A 7 10.25 7.18 -17.23
C GLN A 7 11.28 6.53 -16.29
N ARG A 8 12.54 6.36 -16.71
CA ARG A 8 13.59 5.66 -15.94
C ARG A 8 14.48 6.57 -15.09
N ARG A 9 13.91 7.49 -14.32
CA ARG A 9 14.67 8.19 -13.27
C ARG A 9 13.81 8.37 -12.01
N ALA A 10 13.70 7.32 -11.21
CA ALA A 10 13.58 7.52 -9.78
C ALA A 10 14.89 8.18 -9.30
N PRO A 11 14.84 9.30 -8.57
CA PRO A 11 16.04 10.05 -8.22
C PRO A 11 16.92 9.22 -7.27
N ARG A 12 18.20 9.06 -7.65
CA ARG A 12 19.30 8.69 -6.74
C ARG A 12 19.40 9.76 -5.65
N ALA A 13 18.64 9.63 -4.58
CA ALA A 13 18.81 10.43 -3.38
C ALA A 13 19.49 9.56 -2.31
N GLN A 14 20.84 9.59 -2.33
CA GLN A 14 21.64 9.33 -1.14
C GLN A 14 21.08 10.21 -0.01
N HIS A 15 20.75 9.64 1.15
CA HIS A 15 20.90 10.20 2.51
C HIS A 15 20.00 9.46 3.51
N LEU A 16 20.66 8.78 4.47
CA LEU A 16 20.29 8.41 5.87
C LEU A 16 18.80 8.41 6.24
N ARG A 17 18.19 7.25 6.53
CA ARG A 17 16.75 7.18 6.83
C ARG A 17 16.37 6.15 7.89
N ARG A 18 15.80 6.61 9.01
CA ARG A 18 15.45 5.86 10.26
C ARG A 18 14.12 5.09 10.12
N LEU A 19 13.60 4.49 11.21
CA LEU A 19 12.15 4.21 11.35
C LEU A 19 11.42 5.41 10.78
N GLN A 20 10.42 5.22 9.90
CA GLN A 20 9.74 6.31 9.19
C GLN A 20 10.34 6.75 7.84
N THR A 21 11.26 5.96 7.29
CA THR A 21 11.81 6.10 5.94
C THR A 21 10.76 6.52 4.94
N GLU A 22 9.72 5.73 4.65
CA GLU A 22 8.75 6.01 3.59
C GLU A 22 8.20 7.45 3.63
N ALA A 23 7.68 7.91 4.78
CA ALA A 23 7.07 9.23 4.92
C ALA A 23 8.02 10.41 4.67
N VAL A 24 9.32 10.23 4.96
CA VAL A 24 10.36 11.28 4.87
C VAL A 24 11.21 11.13 3.60
N ALA A 25 11.29 9.91 3.07
CA ALA A 25 12.09 9.46 1.93
C ALA A 25 11.47 9.79 0.59
N TRP A 26 10.16 9.59 0.50
CA TRP A 26 9.42 9.60 -0.75
C TRP A 26 8.65 10.90 -0.86
N ALA A 27 8.83 11.61 -1.97
CA ALA A 27 8.06 12.81 -2.27
C ALA A 27 6.54 12.55 -2.18
N SER A 28 6.10 11.34 -2.57
CA SER A 28 4.69 10.90 -2.51
C SER A 28 4.16 10.70 -1.08
N ALA A 29 5.04 10.56 -0.08
CA ALA A 29 4.66 10.33 1.31
C ALA A 29 4.75 11.60 2.17
N THR A 30 5.22 12.72 1.61
CA THR A 30 5.18 14.05 2.24
C THR A 30 3.77 14.45 2.70
N LYS A 31 2.73 13.98 2.00
CA LYS A 31 1.32 14.14 2.39
C LYS A 31 1.02 13.62 3.80
N ASP A 32 1.71 12.56 4.24
CA ASP A 32 1.51 11.96 5.55
C ASP A 32 2.14 12.82 6.65
N LEU A 33 3.35 13.34 6.41
CA LEU A 33 4.01 14.30 7.31
C LEU A 33 3.24 15.62 7.40
N LEU A 34 2.80 16.15 6.26
CA LEU A 34 2.01 17.38 6.20
C LEU A 34 0.68 17.22 6.96
N SER A 35 -0.03 16.12 6.72
CA SER A 35 -1.28 15.84 7.43
C SER A 35 -1.05 15.70 8.94
N ALA A 36 0.01 15.00 9.36
CA ALA A 36 0.36 14.86 10.77
C ALA A 36 0.71 16.21 11.43
N LEU A 37 1.53 17.05 10.75
CA LEU A 37 1.87 18.39 11.21
C LEU A 37 0.62 19.25 11.39
N CYS A 38 -0.25 19.29 10.37
CA CYS A 38 -1.49 20.05 10.41
C CYS A 38 -2.45 19.53 11.50
N ALA A 39 -2.53 18.20 11.71
CA ALA A 39 -3.36 17.60 12.77
C ALA A 39 -2.84 17.95 14.17
N LEU A 40 -1.52 17.93 14.38
CA LEU A 40 -0.90 18.34 15.64
C LEU A 40 -1.08 19.85 15.88
N LEU A 41 -0.93 20.68 14.85
CA LEU A 41 -1.19 22.12 14.93
C LEU A 41 -2.66 22.40 15.25
N ALA A 42 -3.60 21.71 14.60
CA ALA A 42 -5.02 21.81 14.91
C ALA A 42 -5.30 21.47 16.38
N THR A 43 -4.69 20.39 16.87
CA THR A 43 -4.80 19.96 18.26
C THR A 43 -4.25 21.02 19.22
N HIS A 44 -3.04 21.50 18.96
CA HIS A 44 -2.37 22.52 19.76
C HIS A 44 -3.19 23.82 19.83
N GLN A 45 -3.60 24.37 18.68
CA GLN A 45 -4.37 25.62 18.63
C GLN A 45 -5.73 25.47 19.32
N TYR A 46 -6.36 24.30 19.23
CA TYR A 46 -7.59 24.06 19.96
C TYR A 46 -7.38 24.07 21.48
N LEU A 47 -6.30 23.47 21.98
CA LEU A 47 -5.97 23.51 23.41
C LEU A 47 -5.68 24.95 23.88
N PHE A 48 -4.99 25.76 23.08
CA PHE A 48 -4.80 27.20 23.35
C PHE A 48 -6.12 27.97 23.36
N PHE A 49 -7.05 27.64 22.46
CA PHE A 49 -8.40 28.18 22.51
C PHE A 49 -9.09 27.81 23.84
N ARG A 50 -8.89 26.59 24.35
CA ARG A 50 -9.46 26.18 25.64
C ARG A 50 -8.88 26.96 26.82
N GLU A 51 -7.59 27.25 26.80
CA GLU A 51 -6.93 27.97 27.90
C GLU A 51 -7.20 29.48 27.87
N ARG A 52 -7.22 30.08 26.68
CA ARG A 52 -7.31 31.55 26.52
C ARG A 52 -8.69 32.06 26.14
N ALA A 53 -9.60 31.18 25.72
CA ALA A 53 -10.95 31.50 25.23
C ALA A 53 -10.98 32.48 24.03
N GLU A 54 -9.87 32.63 23.30
CA GLU A 54 -9.80 33.57 22.17
C GLU A 54 -10.18 32.91 20.84
N ARG A 55 -11.14 33.49 20.13
CA ARG A 55 -11.69 32.93 18.88
C ARG A 55 -10.64 32.70 17.78
N ARG A 56 -9.56 33.48 17.74
CA ARG A 56 -8.46 33.31 16.76
C ARG A 56 -7.83 31.92 16.82
N PHE A 57 -7.72 31.34 18.02
CA PHE A 57 -7.15 30.01 18.19
C PHE A 57 -8.08 28.92 17.66
N TYR A 58 -9.40 29.06 17.84
CA TYR A 58 -10.36 28.13 17.25
C TYR A 58 -10.40 28.20 15.71
N LEU A 59 -10.28 29.41 15.14
CA LEU A 59 -10.24 29.60 13.69
C LEU A 59 -8.96 29.01 13.08
N THR A 60 -7.79 29.28 13.68
CA THR A 60 -6.52 28.69 13.24
C THR A 60 -6.50 27.17 13.42
N ALA A 61 -7.09 26.65 14.51
CA ALA A 61 -7.27 25.21 14.69
C ALA A 61 -8.14 24.59 13.59
N SER A 62 -9.24 25.24 13.24
CA SER A 62 -10.16 24.78 12.19
C SER A 62 -9.51 24.81 10.81
N ALA A 63 -8.73 25.85 10.50
CA ALA A 63 -7.96 25.95 9.26
C ALA A 63 -6.90 24.84 9.18
N ALA A 64 -6.14 24.62 10.26
CA ALA A 64 -5.16 23.55 10.33
C ALA A 64 -5.82 22.16 10.18
N PHE A 65 -6.99 21.94 10.77
CA PHE A 65 -7.74 20.70 10.60
C PHE A 65 -8.19 20.48 9.15
N ALA A 66 -8.70 21.53 8.49
CA ALA A 66 -9.04 21.46 7.06
C ALA A 66 -7.81 21.13 6.20
N CYS A 67 -6.66 21.75 6.45
CA CYS A 67 -5.40 21.39 5.78
C CYS A 67 -5.01 19.92 6.03
N ALA A 68 -5.18 19.42 7.25
CA ALA A 68 -4.88 18.02 7.58
C ALA A 68 -5.74 17.04 6.77
N LEU A 69 -7.04 17.33 6.66
CA LEU A 69 -8.00 16.55 5.88
C LEU A 69 -7.71 16.59 4.37
N LEU A 70 -7.39 17.77 3.84
CA LEU A 70 -7.03 17.95 2.42
C LEU A 70 -5.71 17.26 2.06
N ALA A 71 -4.74 17.23 2.98
CA ALA A 71 -3.49 16.51 2.79
C ALA A 71 -3.70 14.99 2.86
N LYS A 72 -4.49 14.50 3.83
CA LYS A 72 -4.82 13.08 3.97
C LYS A 72 -6.19 12.90 4.63
N PRO A 73 -7.18 12.27 3.95
CA PRO A 73 -8.50 12.01 4.52
C PRO A 73 -8.49 11.20 5.81
N ALA A 74 -7.40 10.47 6.11
CA ALA A 74 -7.25 9.73 7.36
C ALA A 74 -7.22 10.64 8.62
N ALA A 75 -7.04 11.96 8.50
CA ALA A 75 -7.05 12.90 9.62
C ALA A 75 -8.43 13.09 10.29
N ILE A 76 -9.46 12.35 9.89
CA ILE A 76 -10.81 12.34 10.47
C ILE A 76 -10.86 12.00 11.97
N TYR A 77 -9.77 11.46 12.54
CA TYR A 77 -9.68 11.15 13.97
C TYR A 77 -9.54 12.39 14.87
N VAL A 78 -9.08 13.54 14.35
CA VAL A 78 -8.70 14.71 15.17
C VAL A 78 -9.83 15.18 16.10
N PRO A 79 -11.10 15.35 15.65
CA PRO A 79 -12.18 15.78 16.53
C PRO A 79 -12.43 14.81 17.68
N ALA A 80 -12.30 13.51 17.43
CA ALA A 80 -12.48 12.49 18.47
C ALA A 80 -11.32 12.51 19.49
N VAL A 81 -10.08 12.76 19.06
CA VAL A 81 -8.95 13.01 19.97
C VAL A 81 -9.24 14.22 20.85
N LEU A 82 -9.73 15.32 20.28
CA LEU A 82 -10.07 16.53 21.04
C LEU A 82 -11.16 16.31 22.08
N VAL A 83 -12.19 15.52 21.77
CA VAL A 83 -13.23 15.14 22.75
C VAL A 83 -12.62 14.34 23.92
N ILE A 84 -11.70 13.42 23.64
CA ILE A 84 -11.00 12.65 24.69
C ILE A 84 -10.19 13.60 25.59
N LEU A 85 -9.45 14.55 24.99
CA LEU A 85 -8.64 15.52 25.72
C LEU A 85 -9.51 16.49 26.53
N ASP A 86 -10.58 17.04 25.96
CA ASP A 86 -11.56 17.89 26.66
C ASP A 86 -12.13 17.19 27.91
N ARG A 87 -12.46 15.90 27.77
CA ARG A 87 -13.04 15.10 28.85
C ARG A 87 -12.05 14.78 29.96
N THR A 88 -10.78 14.60 29.62
CA THR A 88 -9.75 14.06 30.52
C THR A 88 -8.91 15.16 31.16
N LEU A 89 -8.48 16.15 30.37
CA LEU A 89 -7.72 17.30 30.84
C LEU A 89 -8.62 18.38 31.45
N TYR A 90 -9.70 18.75 30.76
CA TYR A 90 -10.57 19.87 31.17
C TYR A 90 -11.88 19.43 31.83
N ARG A 91 -12.08 18.12 32.04
CA ARG A 91 -13.25 17.51 32.71
C ARG A 91 -14.61 17.96 32.15
N ARG A 92 -14.67 18.32 30.87
CA ARG A 92 -15.92 18.73 30.20
C ARG A 92 -16.86 17.56 29.97
N ASP A 93 -18.16 17.85 29.88
CA ASP A 93 -19.18 16.88 29.52
C ASP A 93 -19.16 16.59 28.00
N TRP A 94 -19.64 15.40 27.64
CA TRP A 94 -19.67 14.93 26.26
C TRP A 94 -20.49 15.84 25.34
N ALA A 95 -21.66 16.29 25.78
CA ALA A 95 -22.57 17.06 24.94
C ALA A 95 -21.97 18.42 24.57
N SER A 96 -21.29 19.08 25.51
CA SER A 96 -20.64 20.37 25.26
C SER A 96 -19.41 20.26 24.37
N SER A 97 -18.62 19.18 24.49
CA SER A 97 -17.47 18.94 23.60
C SER A 97 -17.91 18.57 22.19
N LEU A 98 -18.93 17.71 22.05
CA LEU A 98 -19.49 17.35 20.75
C LEU A 98 -20.12 18.56 20.05
N ARG A 99 -20.90 19.39 20.76
CA ARG A 99 -21.46 20.63 20.20
C ARG A 99 -20.39 21.60 19.74
N GLY A 100 -19.32 21.77 20.53
CA GLY A 100 -18.21 22.65 20.19
C GLY A 100 -17.37 22.19 18.99
N LEU A 101 -17.46 20.91 18.62
CA LEU A 101 -16.71 20.31 17.51
C LEU A 101 -17.63 19.81 16.38
N ALA A 102 -18.93 20.14 16.42
CA ALA A 102 -19.93 19.58 15.52
C ALA A 102 -19.57 19.78 14.04
N LEU A 103 -19.11 20.99 13.67
CA LEU A 103 -18.67 21.30 12.31
C LEU A 103 -17.47 20.46 11.87
N TRP A 104 -16.56 20.12 12.79
CA TRP A 104 -15.40 19.29 12.47
C TRP A 104 -15.81 17.83 12.25
N PHE A 105 -16.76 17.32 13.04
CA PHE A 105 -17.36 16.00 12.82
C PHE A 105 -18.12 15.92 11.51
N VAL A 106 -18.89 16.96 11.16
CA VAL A 106 -19.58 17.04 9.86
C VAL A 106 -18.57 17.01 8.71
N ALA A 107 -17.51 17.83 8.77
CA ALA A 107 -16.46 17.82 7.76
C ALA A 107 -15.78 16.44 7.62
N ALA A 108 -15.45 15.81 8.75
CA ALA A 108 -14.86 14.48 8.78
C ALA A 108 -15.79 13.41 8.17
N ALA A 109 -17.08 13.43 8.52
CA ALA A 109 -18.07 12.50 8.00
C ALA A 109 -18.27 12.66 6.49
N THR A 110 -18.42 13.91 6.02
CA THR A 110 -18.58 14.20 4.59
C THR A 110 -17.39 13.70 3.78
N LEU A 111 -16.16 13.97 4.23
CA LEU A 111 -14.97 13.50 3.52
C LEU A 111 -14.83 11.97 3.57
N THR A 112 -15.21 11.34 4.68
CA THR A 112 -15.22 9.88 4.80
C THR A 112 -16.18 9.26 3.78
N LEU A 113 -17.41 9.76 3.69
CA LEU A 113 -18.41 9.28 2.73
C LEU A 113 -17.95 9.48 1.28
N PHE A 114 -17.39 10.65 0.97
CA PHE A 114 -16.80 10.92 -0.35
C PHE A 114 -15.65 9.95 -0.67
N THR A 115 -14.75 9.72 0.28
CA THR A 115 -13.60 8.83 0.10
C THR A 115 -14.04 7.39 -0.14
N VAL A 116 -15.02 6.89 0.63
CA VAL A 116 -15.59 5.55 0.44
C VAL A 116 -16.23 5.41 -0.94
N HIS A 117 -16.96 6.42 -1.38
CA HIS A 117 -17.61 6.43 -2.69
C HIS A 117 -16.59 6.39 -3.84
N VAL A 118 -15.50 7.16 -3.74
CA VAL A 118 -14.48 7.27 -4.80
C VAL A 118 -13.51 6.08 -4.80
N GLN A 119 -13.05 5.60 -3.64
CA GLN A 119 -12.01 4.58 -3.58
C GLN A 119 -12.50 3.18 -3.97
N GLY A 120 -13.76 2.84 -3.74
CA GLY A 120 -14.33 1.54 -4.11
C GLY A 120 -13.49 0.35 -3.64
N ALA A 121 -12.91 0.42 -2.43
CA ALA A 121 -11.88 -0.51 -1.95
C ALA A 121 -12.25 -2.01 -2.06
N SER A 122 -13.54 -2.34 -1.93
CA SER A 122 -14.06 -3.71 -2.09
C SER A 122 -13.80 -4.29 -3.48
N ARG A 123 -13.65 -3.47 -4.52
CA ARG A 123 -13.42 -3.94 -5.90
C ARG A 123 -12.09 -4.65 -6.07
N TYR A 124 -11.13 -4.35 -5.20
CA TYR A 124 -9.79 -4.89 -5.28
C TYR A 124 -9.54 -5.99 -4.27
N LEU A 125 -10.45 -6.33 -3.35
CA LEU A 125 -10.18 -7.34 -2.31
C LEU A 125 -10.77 -8.70 -2.70
N HIS A 126 -9.92 -9.72 -2.83
CA HIS A 126 -10.38 -11.10 -3.04
C HIS A 126 -11.06 -11.70 -1.80
N TYR A 127 -10.66 -11.25 -0.61
CA TYR A 127 -11.23 -11.66 0.65
C TYR A 127 -11.61 -10.45 1.49
N ILE A 128 -12.88 -10.38 1.88
CA ILE A 128 -13.38 -9.40 2.83
C ILE A 128 -13.82 -10.14 4.09
N ALA A 129 -13.15 -9.86 5.21
CA ALA A 129 -13.49 -10.48 6.48
C ALA A 129 -14.97 -10.21 6.85
N PRO A 130 -15.72 -11.24 7.28
CA PRO A 130 -17.05 -11.08 7.85
C PRO A 130 -17.06 -10.04 8.97
N ILE A 131 -18.15 -9.26 9.07
CA ILE A 131 -18.23 -8.13 9.99
C ILE A 131 -17.95 -8.51 11.46
N TRP A 132 -18.32 -9.71 11.87
CA TRP A 132 -18.11 -10.24 13.22
C TRP A 132 -16.65 -10.59 13.54
N LEU A 133 -15.81 -10.85 12.53
CA LEU A 133 -14.37 -11.09 12.70
C LEU A 133 -13.55 -9.81 12.78
N ARG A 134 -14.05 -8.71 12.19
CA ARG A 134 -13.29 -7.45 12.08
C ARG A 134 -12.85 -6.86 13.42
N PRO A 135 -13.62 -6.94 14.53
CA PRO A 135 -13.14 -6.50 15.83
C PRO A 135 -11.88 -7.26 16.29
N ALA A 136 -11.80 -8.56 16.06
CA ALA A 136 -10.61 -9.34 16.40
C ALA A 136 -9.42 -8.95 15.52
N ILE A 137 -9.64 -8.73 14.21
CA ILE A 137 -8.61 -8.24 13.28
C ILE A 137 -8.09 -6.85 13.70
N ALA A 138 -8.99 -5.95 14.14
CA ALA A 138 -8.61 -4.65 14.66
C ALA A 138 -7.76 -4.76 15.93
N LEU A 139 -8.08 -5.69 16.82
CA LEU A 139 -7.30 -5.98 18.02
C LEU A 139 -5.95 -6.65 17.69
N ASP A 140 -5.87 -7.48 16.65
CA ASP A 140 -4.60 -7.98 16.12
C ASP A 140 -3.71 -6.83 15.64
N ALA A 141 -4.27 -5.92 14.83
CA ALA A 141 -3.56 -4.74 14.34
C ALA A 141 -3.07 -3.85 15.49
N LEU A 142 -3.90 -3.59 16.51
CA LEU A 142 -3.48 -2.86 17.71
C LEU A 142 -2.34 -3.57 18.44
N THR A 143 -2.39 -4.90 18.55
CA THR A 143 -1.31 -5.70 19.16
C THR A 143 -0.02 -5.57 18.39
N PHE A 144 -0.08 -5.62 17.05
CA PHE A 144 1.07 -5.37 16.18
C PHE A 144 1.68 -3.99 16.45
N TYR A 145 0.87 -2.93 16.43
CA TYR A 145 1.39 -1.57 16.64
C TYR A 145 1.96 -1.37 18.06
N LEU A 146 1.31 -1.91 19.09
CA LEU A 146 1.84 -1.89 20.46
C LEU A 146 3.19 -2.61 20.54
N GLY A 147 3.32 -3.78 19.89
CA GLY A 147 4.58 -4.50 19.79
C GLY A 147 5.67 -3.66 19.14
N LYS A 148 5.38 -3.02 18.00
CA LYS A 148 6.34 -2.16 17.28
C LYS A 148 6.70 -0.89 18.05
N LEU A 149 5.83 -0.39 18.92
CA LEU A 149 6.14 0.75 19.80
C LEU A 149 7.10 0.37 20.94
N VAL A 150 6.98 -0.84 21.47
CA VAL A 150 7.83 -1.33 22.57
C VAL A 150 9.18 -1.82 22.03
N LEU A 151 9.16 -2.57 20.94
CA LEU A 151 10.34 -3.16 20.32
C LEU A 151 10.29 -2.94 18.79
N PRO A 152 10.82 -1.80 18.30
CA PRO A 152 10.79 -1.45 16.88
C PRO A 152 11.88 -2.21 16.10
N VAL A 153 11.76 -3.53 16.04
CA VAL A 153 12.65 -4.42 15.27
C VAL A 153 11.90 -5.02 14.09
N ASP A 154 12.66 -5.55 13.13
CA ASP A 154 12.12 -6.24 11.95
C ASP A 154 11.10 -5.39 11.18
N LEU A 155 11.47 -4.13 10.92
CA LEU A 155 10.64 -3.19 10.20
C LEU A 155 10.88 -3.36 8.71
N ILE A 156 9.82 -3.72 8.00
CA ILE A 156 9.83 -4.12 6.60
C ILE A 156 8.60 -3.54 5.90
N PRO A 157 8.68 -3.24 4.60
CA PRO A 157 7.56 -2.66 3.84
C PRO A 157 6.38 -3.61 3.66
N ASP A 158 6.59 -4.93 3.72
CA ASP A 158 5.52 -5.92 3.56
C ASP A 158 5.59 -7.04 4.61
N TYR A 159 4.64 -7.00 5.54
CA TYR A 159 4.47 -8.00 6.59
C TYR A 159 3.61 -9.21 6.17
N THR A 160 2.96 -9.19 5.00
CA THR A 160 1.99 -10.20 4.53
C THR A 160 0.89 -10.55 5.55
N ARG A 161 0.52 -9.60 6.42
CA ARG A 161 -0.51 -9.79 7.45
C ARG A 161 -1.89 -9.43 6.94
N SER A 162 -2.31 -10.01 5.83
CA SER A 162 -3.64 -9.78 5.26
C SER A 162 -4.73 -10.41 6.14
N SER A 163 -5.98 -9.93 5.98
CA SER A 163 -7.12 -10.51 6.69
C SER A 163 -7.31 -12.00 6.38
N GLN A 164 -7.03 -12.41 5.13
CA GLN A 164 -7.12 -13.80 4.72
C GLN A 164 -6.04 -14.65 5.40
N ALA A 165 -4.78 -14.22 5.36
CA ALA A 165 -3.66 -14.92 5.98
C ALA A 165 -3.85 -15.10 7.49
N LEU A 166 -4.39 -14.08 8.16
CA LEU A 166 -4.63 -14.10 9.59
C LEU A 166 -5.73 -15.10 9.99
N VAL A 167 -6.79 -15.19 9.19
CA VAL A 167 -7.90 -16.12 9.41
C VAL A 167 -7.48 -17.56 9.05
N SER A 168 -6.76 -17.77 7.95
CA SER A 168 -6.34 -19.10 7.51
C SER A 168 -5.23 -19.72 8.38
N SER A 169 -4.36 -18.91 8.96
CA SER A 169 -3.28 -19.37 9.85
C SER A 169 -3.73 -19.67 11.28
N HIS A 170 -5.00 -19.42 11.64
CA HIS A 170 -5.52 -19.49 13.01
C HIS A 170 -4.78 -18.61 14.04
N ALA A 171 -3.88 -17.72 13.61
CA ALA A 171 -3.16 -16.81 14.50
C ALA A 171 -4.12 -15.85 15.24
N LEU A 172 -5.26 -15.53 14.61
CA LEU A 172 -6.33 -14.73 15.21
C LEU A 172 -6.93 -15.33 16.49
N VAL A 173 -6.60 -16.56 16.88
CA VAL A 173 -7.08 -17.12 18.15
C VAL A 173 -6.43 -16.43 19.35
N TRP A 174 -5.19 -15.97 19.22
CA TRP A 174 -4.40 -15.43 20.34
C TRP A 174 -3.86 -14.02 20.11
N THR A 175 -3.70 -13.58 18.86
CA THR A 175 -3.03 -12.30 18.58
C THR A 175 -3.83 -11.05 18.98
N TRP A 176 -5.16 -11.15 19.13
CA TRP A 176 -6.00 -10.06 19.64
C TRP A 176 -5.93 -9.89 21.17
N ALA A 177 -5.56 -10.94 21.89
CA ALA A 177 -5.69 -10.98 23.36
C ALA A 177 -4.84 -9.92 24.09
N PRO A 178 -3.59 -9.62 23.69
CA PRO A 178 -2.78 -8.61 24.39
C PRO A 178 -3.40 -7.21 24.35
N SER A 179 -3.87 -6.76 23.18
CA SER A 179 -4.52 -5.46 23.07
C SER A 179 -5.86 -5.43 23.82
N ALA A 180 -6.66 -6.50 23.77
CA ALA A 180 -7.90 -6.61 24.53
C ALA A 180 -7.65 -6.52 26.04
N ALA A 181 -6.64 -7.22 26.56
CA ALA A 181 -6.25 -7.16 27.97
C ALA A 181 -5.82 -5.74 28.37
N LEU A 182 -5.01 -5.07 27.56
CA LEU A 182 -4.58 -3.69 27.81
C LEU A 182 -5.76 -2.71 27.84
N LEU A 183 -6.71 -2.86 26.91
CA LEU A 183 -7.94 -2.06 26.90
C LEU A 183 -8.83 -2.34 28.11
N ALA A 184 -8.94 -3.60 28.54
CA ALA A 184 -9.66 -3.96 29.75
C ALA A 184 -9.02 -3.34 31.00
N VAL A 185 -7.69 -3.37 31.11
CA VAL A 185 -6.95 -2.72 32.21
C VAL A 185 -7.17 -1.21 32.18
N ALA A 186 -7.02 -0.57 31.02
CA ALA A 186 -7.29 0.86 30.86
C ALA A 186 -8.73 1.22 31.25
N TRP A 187 -9.70 0.39 30.89
CA TRP A 187 -11.10 0.55 31.27
C TRP A 187 -11.29 0.42 32.78
N VAL A 188 -10.82 -0.65 33.42
CA VAL A 188 -10.96 -0.87 34.87
C VAL A 188 -10.31 0.27 35.66
N LEU A 189 -9.12 0.71 35.22
CA LEU A 189 -8.37 1.76 35.89
C LEU A 189 -8.84 3.17 35.52
N ARG A 190 -9.80 3.37 34.59
CA ARG A 190 -10.19 4.69 34.07
C ARG A 190 -10.60 5.72 35.12
N ARG A 191 -11.12 5.27 36.27
CA ARG A 191 -11.49 6.16 37.38
C ARG A 191 -10.30 6.55 38.26
N ARG A 192 -9.31 5.65 38.40
CA ARG A 192 -8.10 5.87 39.20
C ARG A 192 -7.00 6.58 38.39
N LEU A 193 -6.84 6.18 37.13
CA LEU A 193 -5.82 6.62 36.19
C LEU A 193 -6.50 7.11 34.89
N PRO A 194 -7.25 8.23 34.91
CA PRO A 194 -8.00 8.71 33.75
C PRO A 194 -7.12 9.06 32.55
N TRP A 195 -5.87 9.45 32.78
CA TRP A 195 -4.86 9.73 31.76
C TRP A 195 -4.39 8.46 31.03
N LEU A 196 -4.36 7.30 31.70
CA LEU A 196 -3.99 6.03 31.06
C LEU A 196 -5.10 5.59 30.10
N ALA A 197 -6.35 5.72 30.55
CA ALA A 197 -7.51 5.52 29.70
C ALA A 197 -7.55 6.52 28.53
N ALA A 198 -7.16 7.78 28.75
CA ALA A 198 -7.04 8.79 27.69
C ALA A 198 -5.97 8.40 26.65
N ALA A 199 -4.77 8.03 27.11
CA ALA A 199 -3.66 7.60 26.27
C ALA A 199 -4.06 6.40 25.39
N ALA A 200 -4.68 5.38 25.98
CA ALA A 200 -5.19 4.22 25.26
C ALA A 200 -6.30 4.58 24.25
N ALA A 201 -7.23 5.47 24.63
CA ALA A 201 -8.30 5.92 23.75
C ALA A 201 -7.78 6.73 22.56
N VAL A 202 -6.83 7.66 22.78
CA VAL A 202 -6.18 8.43 21.71
C VAL A 202 -5.44 7.49 20.76
N PHE A 203 -4.72 6.50 21.27
CA PHE A 203 -4.05 5.48 20.45
C PHE A 203 -5.03 4.69 19.57
N CYS A 204 -6.18 4.27 20.11
CA CYS A 204 -7.15 3.51 19.33
C CYS A 204 -7.88 4.37 18.29
N VAL A 205 -8.30 5.57 18.68
CA VAL A 205 -9.09 6.47 17.82
C VAL A 205 -8.30 6.96 16.61
N THR A 206 -7.01 7.23 16.79
CA THR A 206 -6.10 7.64 15.71
C THR A 206 -5.87 6.53 14.68
N LEU A 207 -5.87 5.26 15.10
CA LEU A 207 -5.76 4.11 14.21
C LEU A 207 -7.08 3.67 13.60
N LEU A 208 -8.22 4.12 14.13
CA LEU A 208 -9.56 3.67 13.72
C LEU A 208 -9.77 3.58 12.20
N PRO A 209 -9.30 4.55 11.37
CA PRO A 209 -9.47 4.50 9.92
C PRO A 209 -8.74 3.33 9.22
N VAL A 210 -7.75 2.73 9.88
CA VAL A 210 -6.82 1.73 9.31
C VAL A 210 -6.78 0.43 10.11
N LEU A 211 -7.62 0.26 11.14
CA LEU A 211 -7.71 -0.98 11.92
C LEU A 211 -8.38 -2.15 11.17
N GLY A 212 -8.90 -1.93 9.96
CA GLY A 212 -9.57 -2.98 9.18
C GLY A 212 -11.03 -3.24 9.59
N LEU A 213 -11.64 -2.35 10.39
CA LEU A 213 -13.08 -2.36 10.66
C LEU A 213 -13.90 -2.09 9.39
N VAL A 214 -13.40 -1.18 8.56
CA VAL A 214 -13.89 -0.89 7.22
C VAL A 214 -12.82 -1.34 6.23
N PRO A 215 -13.17 -2.11 5.17
CA PRO A 215 -12.17 -2.58 4.23
C PRO A 215 -11.49 -1.46 3.47
N PHE A 216 -10.18 -1.56 3.27
CA PHE A 216 -9.38 -0.62 2.49
C PHE A 216 -8.42 -1.34 1.56
N ALA A 217 -8.04 -0.71 0.45
CA ALA A 217 -7.34 -1.39 -0.66
C ALA A 217 -6.01 -2.04 -0.24
N PHE A 218 -5.26 -1.41 0.67
CA PHE A 218 -3.96 -1.93 1.12
C PHE A 218 -4.07 -3.26 1.90
N GLN A 219 -5.25 -3.63 2.42
CA GLN A 219 -5.47 -4.94 3.08
C GLN A 219 -5.30 -6.14 2.15
N TRP A 220 -5.24 -5.91 0.84
CA TRP A 220 -4.77 -6.91 -0.12
C TRP A 220 -3.39 -7.45 0.28
N TYR A 221 -2.47 -6.56 0.66
CA TYR A 221 -1.10 -6.91 1.05
C TYR A 221 -1.01 -7.15 2.55
N SER A 222 -1.51 -6.20 3.36
CA SER A 222 -1.38 -6.27 4.81
C SER A 222 -2.42 -5.41 5.52
N ASN A 223 -2.91 -5.87 6.67
CA ASN A 223 -3.77 -5.09 7.57
C ASN A 223 -2.97 -3.99 8.32
N VAL A 224 -1.64 -4.07 8.31
CA VAL A 224 -0.76 -3.18 9.07
C VAL A 224 0.36 -2.63 8.19
N ALA A 225 0.75 -1.38 8.47
CA ALA A 225 1.90 -0.72 7.87
C ALA A 225 2.49 0.28 8.87
N ASP A 226 3.81 0.42 8.89
CA ASP A 226 4.51 1.26 9.86
C ASP A 226 4.05 2.72 9.81
N HIS A 227 3.75 3.22 8.61
CA HIS A 227 3.31 4.61 8.40
C HIS A 227 1.93 4.94 9.00
N TYR A 228 1.12 3.94 9.35
CA TYR A 228 -0.15 4.14 10.04
C TYR A 228 0.01 4.50 11.52
N ALA A 229 1.13 4.13 12.15
CA ALA A 229 1.35 4.35 13.58
C ALA A 229 1.61 5.82 13.95
N TYR A 230 1.96 6.70 13.00
CA TYR A 230 2.53 8.02 13.30
C TYR A 230 1.60 8.89 14.16
N PRO A 231 0.34 9.13 13.77
CA PRO A 231 -0.56 9.91 14.62
C PRO A 231 -0.90 9.19 15.91
N ALA A 232 -0.88 7.86 15.90
CA ALA A 232 -1.20 7.04 17.03
C ALA A 232 -0.18 7.13 18.16
N MET A 233 1.09 7.39 17.83
CA MET A 233 2.15 7.62 18.81
C MET A 233 1.81 8.73 19.82
N LEU A 234 0.89 9.65 19.50
CA LEU A 234 0.40 10.66 20.45
C LEU A 234 -0.16 10.02 21.73
N GLY A 235 -0.92 8.92 21.64
CA GLY A 235 -1.49 8.24 22.79
C GLY A 235 -0.42 7.68 23.75
N PRO A 236 0.47 6.79 23.28
CA PRO A 236 1.60 6.30 24.06
C PRO A 236 2.52 7.43 24.57
N ALA A 237 2.76 8.48 23.77
CA ALA A 237 3.54 9.63 24.20
C ALA A 237 2.91 10.35 25.42
N LEU A 238 1.59 10.52 25.44
CA LEU A 238 0.87 11.05 26.61
C LEU A 238 1.02 10.13 27.83
N GLY A 239 0.92 8.83 27.64
CA GLY A 239 1.13 7.83 28.71
C GLY A 239 2.55 7.87 29.27
N LEU A 240 3.56 7.93 28.39
CA LEU A 240 4.97 8.04 28.75
C LEU A 240 5.29 9.35 29.46
N ALA A 241 4.73 10.48 29.00
CA ALA A 241 4.92 11.78 29.66
C ALA A 241 4.41 11.75 31.11
N PHE A 242 3.28 11.08 31.35
CA PHE A 242 2.73 10.92 32.69
C PHE A 242 3.57 10.00 33.58
N LEU A 243 4.08 8.89 33.01
CA LEU A 243 4.99 8.00 33.71
C LEU A 243 6.29 8.73 34.06
N TYR A 244 6.85 9.49 33.12
CA TYR A 244 8.02 10.33 33.31
C TYR A 244 7.84 11.31 34.47
N ALA A 245 6.68 11.97 34.57
CA ALA A 245 6.37 12.88 35.68
C ALA A 245 6.40 12.19 37.06
N ARG A 246 6.22 10.86 37.12
CA ARG A 246 6.22 10.05 38.36
C ARG A 246 7.53 9.32 38.64
N LEU A 247 8.44 9.24 37.66
CA LEU A 247 9.74 8.61 37.87
C LEU A 247 10.58 9.44 38.86
N PRO A 248 11.27 8.82 39.83
CA PRO A 248 12.27 9.48 40.66
C PRO A 248 13.40 10.10 39.83
N SER A 249 14.04 11.16 40.32
CA SER A 249 15.10 11.88 39.61
C SER A 249 16.28 10.98 39.21
N ALA A 250 16.68 10.05 40.09
CA ALA A 250 17.71 9.05 39.81
C ALA A 250 17.33 8.12 38.64
N GLY A 251 16.07 7.65 38.61
CA GLY A 251 15.55 6.81 37.53
C GLY A 251 15.52 7.54 36.19
N ARG A 252 15.15 8.83 36.17
CA ARG A 252 15.14 9.64 34.94
C ARG A 252 16.54 9.77 34.32
N ARG A 253 17.58 9.94 35.14
CA ARG A 253 18.97 10.12 34.67
C ARG A 253 19.56 8.88 34.03
N ILE A 254 19.00 7.70 34.28
CA ILE A 254 19.48 6.42 33.74
C ILE A 254 18.54 5.90 32.66
N VAL A 255 17.26 5.75 32.98
CA VAL A 255 16.27 5.09 32.12
C VAL A 255 16.04 5.88 30.83
N VAL A 256 15.96 7.22 30.90
CA VAL A 256 15.66 8.04 29.72
C VAL A 256 16.84 8.06 28.74
N PRO A 257 18.10 8.35 29.15
CA PRO A 257 19.23 8.27 28.23
C PRO A 257 19.43 6.86 27.66
N LEU A 258 19.22 5.81 28.47
CA LEU A 258 19.34 4.43 28.00
C LEU A 258 18.28 4.11 26.94
N ALA A 259 17.01 4.48 27.17
CA ALA A 259 15.94 4.29 26.19
C ALA A 259 16.22 5.08 24.91
N ILE A 260 16.63 6.34 25.01
CA ILE A 260 17.00 7.16 23.85
C ILE A 260 18.18 6.54 23.10
N GLY A 261 19.26 6.16 23.80
CA GLY A 261 20.43 5.54 23.19
C GLY A 261 20.11 4.22 22.49
N THR A 262 19.23 3.41 23.08
CA THR A 262 18.73 2.17 22.47
C THR A 262 17.94 2.46 21.20
N LEU A 263 16.97 3.38 21.26
CA LEU A 263 16.16 3.76 20.09
C LEU A 263 17.00 4.41 18.98
N LEU A 264 18.00 5.22 19.33
CA LEU A 264 18.94 5.80 18.36
C LEU A 264 19.79 4.71 17.69
N SER A 265 20.27 3.73 18.46
CA SER A 265 21.05 2.61 17.94
C SER A 265 20.21 1.73 17.01
N LEU A 266 18.99 1.36 17.43
CA LEU A 266 18.04 0.63 16.59
C LEU A 266 17.69 1.41 15.32
N SER A 267 17.47 2.71 15.44
CA SER A 267 17.20 3.59 14.30
C SER A 267 18.38 3.65 13.32
N PHE A 268 19.61 3.65 13.82
CA PHE A 268 20.81 3.65 12.99
C PHE A 268 21.00 2.33 12.24
N VAL A 269 20.81 1.20 12.94
CA VAL A 269 20.84 -0.14 12.32
C VAL A 269 19.74 -0.26 11.28
N GLN A 270 18.51 0.13 11.62
CA GLN A 270 17.41 0.09 10.68
C GLN A 270 17.72 0.90 9.42
N ALA A 271 18.33 2.08 9.56
CA ALA A 271 18.68 2.92 8.42
C ALA A 271 19.66 2.28 7.43
N SER A 272 20.47 1.33 7.89
CA SER A 272 21.38 0.59 7.01
C SER A 272 20.64 -0.34 6.04
N TYR A 273 19.43 -0.81 6.39
CA TYR A 273 18.61 -1.66 5.52
C TYR A 273 17.83 -0.86 4.47
N TRP A 274 17.54 0.42 4.72
CA TRP A 274 16.78 1.27 3.82
C TRP A 274 17.65 2.12 2.89
N LYS A 275 18.95 1.78 2.77
CA LYS A 275 19.90 2.57 2.00
C LYS A 275 19.72 2.41 0.48
N ASP A 276 19.27 1.24 0.04
CA ASP A 276 19.03 0.90 -1.36
C ASP A 276 17.98 -0.24 -1.45
N ASP A 277 17.38 -0.38 -2.63
CA ASP A 277 16.26 -1.31 -2.83
C ASP A 277 16.70 -2.77 -2.63
N VAL A 278 17.93 -3.13 -3.01
CA VAL A 278 18.44 -4.50 -2.84
C VAL A 278 18.50 -4.87 -1.37
N THR A 279 19.10 -4.02 -0.54
CA THR A 279 19.21 -4.25 0.90
C THR A 279 17.86 -4.18 1.60
N LEU A 280 16.96 -3.31 1.15
CA LEU A 280 15.60 -3.21 1.67
C LEU A 280 14.83 -4.51 1.43
N TYR A 281 14.75 -4.97 0.18
CA TYR A 281 13.99 -6.17 -0.14
C TYR A 281 14.69 -7.46 0.31
N SER A 282 16.02 -7.50 0.36
CA SER A 282 16.74 -8.62 0.98
C SER A 282 16.44 -8.71 2.48
N ARG A 283 16.37 -7.55 3.17
CA ARG A 283 15.94 -7.50 4.56
C ARG A 283 14.49 -7.95 4.71
N THR A 284 13.59 -7.52 3.83
CA THR A 284 12.21 -7.99 3.79
C THR A 284 12.14 -9.51 3.69
N LEU A 285 12.87 -10.13 2.77
CA LEU A 285 12.88 -11.60 2.64
C LEU A 285 13.52 -12.32 3.84
N SER A 286 14.47 -11.70 4.55
CA SER A 286 15.04 -12.28 5.77
C SER A 286 14.04 -12.34 6.93
N VAL A 287 13.07 -11.42 6.98
CA VAL A 287 12.04 -11.36 8.02
C VAL A 287 10.76 -12.06 7.56
N ASN A 288 10.41 -11.89 6.29
CA ASN A 288 9.24 -12.44 5.62
C ASN A 288 9.64 -13.09 4.29
N PRO A 289 10.05 -14.37 4.32
CA PRO A 289 10.42 -15.11 3.11
C PRO A 289 9.28 -15.28 2.10
N GLY A 290 8.03 -15.07 2.52
CA GLY A 290 6.84 -15.21 1.67
C GLY A 290 6.41 -13.91 0.96
N SER A 291 7.16 -12.82 1.10
CA SER A 291 6.78 -11.54 0.48
C SER A 291 6.87 -11.61 -1.04
N VAL A 292 5.71 -11.72 -1.69
CA VAL A 292 5.56 -11.68 -3.15
C VAL A 292 6.12 -10.37 -3.72
N MET A 293 5.89 -9.26 -3.01
CA MET A 293 6.40 -7.94 -3.39
C MET A 293 7.93 -7.94 -3.42
N ALA A 294 8.59 -8.33 -2.32
CA ALA A 294 10.05 -8.31 -2.26
C ALA A 294 10.71 -9.27 -3.26
N HIS A 295 10.08 -10.43 -3.53
CA HIS A 295 10.53 -11.31 -4.60
C HIS A 295 10.40 -10.66 -5.99
N ASN A 296 9.27 -10.04 -6.31
CA ASN A 296 9.10 -9.35 -7.59
C ASN A 296 10.11 -8.21 -7.76
N ASP A 297 10.27 -7.36 -6.75
CA ASP A 297 11.15 -6.19 -6.84
C ASP A 297 12.63 -6.59 -6.93
N LEU A 298 13.09 -7.60 -6.16
CA LEU A 298 14.45 -8.13 -6.33
C LEU A 298 14.64 -8.80 -7.70
N GLY A 299 13.63 -9.53 -8.18
CA GLY A 299 13.63 -10.10 -9.52
C GLY A 299 13.83 -9.02 -10.59
N GLN A 300 13.11 -7.92 -10.48
CA GLN A 300 13.23 -6.79 -11.41
C GLN A 300 14.60 -6.13 -11.34
N ILE A 301 15.13 -5.87 -10.14
CA ILE A 301 16.46 -5.26 -9.98
C ILE A 301 17.54 -6.16 -10.60
N LEU A 302 17.47 -7.48 -10.39
CA LEU A 302 18.40 -8.44 -10.97
C LEU A 302 18.26 -8.52 -12.50
N GLU A 303 17.03 -8.47 -13.01
CA GLU A 303 16.75 -8.44 -14.44
C GLU A 303 17.32 -7.19 -15.12
N GLU A 304 17.17 -6.01 -14.50
CA GLU A 304 17.75 -4.75 -14.98
C GLU A 304 19.29 -4.78 -14.97
N GLN A 305 19.89 -5.55 -14.07
CA GLN A 305 21.34 -5.84 -14.04
C GLN A 305 21.77 -6.90 -15.06
N GLY A 306 20.84 -7.50 -15.80
CA GLY A 306 21.12 -8.59 -16.75
C GLY A 306 21.33 -9.97 -16.11
N ARG A 307 21.12 -10.10 -14.80
CA ARG A 307 21.28 -11.36 -14.04
C ARG A 307 20.01 -12.19 -14.11
N LEU A 308 19.66 -12.62 -15.32
CA LEU A 308 18.35 -13.21 -15.65
C LEU A 308 18.06 -14.52 -14.90
N ASP A 309 19.07 -15.38 -14.65
CA ASP A 309 18.86 -16.64 -13.94
C ASP A 309 18.52 -16.43 -12.46
N GLU A 310 19.13 -15.43 -11.82
CA GLU A 310 18.84 -15.07 -10.44
C GLU A 310 17.49 -14.36 -10.33
N ALA A 311 17.17 -13.50 -11.29
CA ALA A 311 15.84 -12.89 -11.40
C ALA A 311 14.74 -13.96 -11.51
N LEU A 312 14.98 -15.01 -12.30
CA LEU A 312 14.04 -16.12 -12.50
C LEU A 312 13.73 -16.85 -11.18
N VAL A 313 14.72 -17.02 -10.30
CA VAL A 313 14.51 -17.63 -8.96
C VAL A 313 13.51 -16.80 -8.15
N HIS A 314 13.73 -15.48 -8.09
CA HIS A 314 12.84 -14.60 -7.35
C HIS A 314 11.44 -14.51 -7.98
N TYR A 315 11.33 -14.39 -9.30
CA TYR A 315 10.02 -14.37 -9.97
C TYR A 315 9.25 -15.67 -9.81
N ARG A 316 9.91 -16.83 -9.78
CA ARG A 316 9.26 -18.12 -9.49
C ARG A 316 8.67 -18.15 -8.08
N ALA A 317 9.38 -17.60 -7.09
CA ALA A 317 8.85 -17.48 -5.75
C ALA A 317 7.63 -16.55 -5.69
N ALA A 318 7.67 -15.40 -6.37
CA ALA A 318 6.54 -14.49 -6.47
C ALA A 318 5.33 -15.11 -7.22
N ALA A 319 5.58 -15.93 -8.24
CA ALA A 319 4.54 -16.60 -9.04
C ALA A 319 3.68 -17.58 -8.22
N MET A 320 4.16 -18.03 -7.05
CA MET A 320 3.35 -18.87 -6.14
C MET A 320 2.18 -18.11 -5.51
N GLY A 321 2.25 -16.77 -5.43
CA GLY A 321 1.24 -15.94 -4.78
C GLY A 321 0.66 -14.82 -5.65
N SER A 322 1.10 -14.66 -6.91
CA SER A 322 0.58 -13.62 -7.80
C SER A 322 0.73 -13.97 -9.29
N LEU A 323 -0.30 -13.61 -10.07
CA LEU A 323 -0.29 -13.68 -11.53
C LEU A 323 0.77 -12.76 -12.15
N ASP A 324 1.08 -11.62 -11.54
CA ASP A 324 2.14 -10.73 -12.04
C ASP A 324 3.51 -11.40 -11.93
N GLY A 325 3.75 -12.14 -10.84
CA GLY A 325 4.95 -12.98 -10.71
C GLY A 325 5.01 -14.04 -11.82
N ALA A 326 3.87 -14.68 -12.12
CA ALA A 326 3.78 -15.66 -13.21
C ALA A 326 4.05 -15.04 -14.60
N VAL A 327 3.56 -13.82 -14.86
CA VAL A 327 3.87 -13.04 -16.07
C VAL A 327 5.38 -12.82 -16.20
N ASN A 328 6.02 -12.39 -15.11
CA ASN A 328 7.43 -12.06 -15.07
C ASN A 328 8.33 -13.28 -15.31
N VAL A 329 7.98 -14.46 -14.77
CA VAL A 329 8.70 -15.71 -15.06
C VAL A 329 8.74 -15.98 -16.57
N GLY A 330 7.59 -15.92 -17.25
CA GLY A 330 7.53 -16.16 -18.70
C GLY A 330 8.29 -15.08 -19.50
N ASN A 331 8.24 -13.82 -19.05
CA ASN A 331 8.97 -12.73 -19.69
C ASN A 331 10.48 -12.90 -19.60
N VAL A 332 11.00 -13.31 -18.44
CA VAL A 332 12.42 -13.57 -18.26
C VAL A 332 12.87 -14.77 -19.09
N LEU A 333 12.10 -15.86 -19.11
CA LEU A 333 12.39 -17.02 -19.97
C LEU A 333 12.45 -16.61 -21.45
N ALA A 334 11.50 -15.79 -21.91
CA ALA A 334 11.49 -15.22 -23.25
C ALA A 334 12.74 -14.34 -23.52
N LYS A 335 13.14 -13.49 -22.57
CA LYS A 335 14.36 -12.67 -22.67
C LYS A 335 15.64 -13.51 -22.76
N GLN A 336 15.66 -14.66 -22.10
CA GLN A 336 16.74 -15.65 -22.21
C GLN A 336 16.71 -16.45 -23.53
N GLY A 337 15.70 -16.23 -24.39
CA GLY A 337 15.50 -17.00 -25.62
C GLY A 337 14.93 -18.40 -25.40
N ARG A 338 14.52 -18.73 -24.17
CA ARG A 338 13.94 -20.03 -23.77
C ARG A 338 12.44 -20.04 -24.07
N TRP A 339 12.10 -19.87 -25.35
CA TRP A 339 10.72 -19.69 -25.81
C TRP A 339 9.81 -20.87 -25.49
N ASP A 340 10.30 -22.10 -25.65
CA ASP A 340 9.50 -23.31 -25.36
C ASP A 340 9.16 -23.42 -23.87
N GLU A 341 10.08 -23.04 -22.99
CA GLU A 341 9.82 -23.00 -21.54
C GLU A 341 8.89 -21.86 -21.16
N ALA A 342 8.97 -20.71 -21.83
CA ALA A 342 8.02 -19.62 -21.63
C ALA A 342 6.59 -20.05 -22.02
N ILE A 343 6.43 -20.72 -23.16
CA ILE A 343 5.14 -21.28 -23.62
C ILE A 343 4.61 -22.30 -22.60
N ALA A 344 5.45 -23.25 -22.18
CA ALA A 344 5.06 -24.26 -21.20
C ALA A 344 4.65 -23.65 -19.86
N HIS A 345 5.35 -22.59 -19.43
CA HIS A 345 5.03 -21.87 -18.20
C HIS A 345 3.68 -21.15 -18.31
N TYR A 346 3.47 -20.33 -19.34
CA TYR A 346 2.20 -19.61 -19.50
C TYR A 346 1.01 -20.56 -19.62
N THR A 347 1.12 -21.60 -20.45
CA THR A 347 0.04 -22.60 -20.63
C THR A 347 -0.24 -23.37 -19.35
N GLY A 348 0.81 -23.75 -18.60
CA GLY A 348 0.68 -24.39 -17.29
C GLY A 348 0.02 -23.52 -16.23
N VAL A 349 0.26 -22.20 -16.27
CA VAL A 349 -0.42 -21.22 -15.41
C VAL A 349 -1.90 -21.14 -15.79
N PHE A 350 -2.23 -20.96 -17.07
CA PHE A 350 -3.62 -20.88 -17.55
C PHE A 350 -4.45 -22.13 -17.20
N ALA A 351 -3.84 -23.32 -17.28
CA ALA A 351 -4.50 -24.59 -16.94
C ALA A 351 -4.96 -24.69 -15.48
N ARG A 352 -4.38 -23.88 -14.58
CA ARG A 352 -4.70 -23.89 -13.13
C ARG A 352 -5.49 -22.67 -12.69
N MET A 353 -5.66 -21.68 -13.55
CA MET A 353 -6.42 -20.47 -13.22
C MET A 353 -7.90 -20.77 -13.04
N SER A 354 -8.50 -20.10 -12.05
CA SER A 354 -9.94 -19.98 -11.95
C SER A 354 -10.52 -19.09 -13.07
N TYR A 355 -11.82 -19.22 -13.31
CA TYR A 355 -12.54 -18.39 -14.29
C TYR A 355 -12.33 -16.87 -14.06
N LEU A 356 -12.31 -16.43 -12.80
CA LEU A 356 -12.11 -15.02 -12.46
C LEU A 356 -10.70 -14.55 -12.81
N GLU A 357 -9.69 -15.37 -12.54
CA GLU A 357 -8.28 -15.04 -12.84
C GLU A 357 -8.02 -14.89 -14.35
N GLN A 358 -8.67 -15.72 -15.17
CA GLN A 358 -8.57 -15.66 -16.64
C GLN A 358 -9.11 -14.36 -17.24
N HIS A 359 -9.97 -13.63 -16.51
CA HIS A 359 -10.56 -12.37 -16.97
C HIS A 359 -9.90 -11.14 -16.32
N THR A 360 -8.67 -11.29 -15.83
CA THR A 360 -7.88 -10.19 -15.26
C THR A 360 -6.99 -9.53 -16.30
N ARG A 361 -6.53 -8.31 -15.99
CA ARG A 361 -5.54 -7.61 -16.81
C ARG A 361 -4.22 -8.39 -16.93
N ALA A 362 -3.79 -9.06 -15.86
CA ALA A 362 -2.60 -9.90 -15.88
C ALA A 362 -2.76 -11.09 -16.84
N ALA A 363 -3.93 -11.73 -16.88
CA ALA A 363 -4.24 -12.77 -17.85
C ALA A 363 -4.17 -12.26 -19.31
N ALA A 364 -4.71 -11.07 -19.59
CA ALA A 364 -4.58 -10.45 -20.92
C ALA A 364 -3.12 -10.21 -21.32
N TYR A 365 -2.28 -9.76 -20.37
CA TYR A 365 -0.84 -9.59 -20.61
C TYR A 365 -0.13 -10.93 -20.87
N MET A 366 -0.50 -12.00 -20.14
CA MET A 366 0.02 -13.34 -20.40
C MET A 366 -0.39 -13.86 -21.78
N HIS A 367 -1.64 -13.71 -22.19
CA HIS A 367 -2.09 -14.10 -23.53
C HIS A 367 -1.28 -13.37 -24.62
N ASN A 368 -1.10 -12.05 -24.48
CA ASN A 368 -0.28 -11.29 -25.41
C ASN A 368 1.17 -11.81 -25.45
N ASN A 369 1.79 -12.09 -24.30
CA ASN A 369 3.18 -12.54 -24.25
C ASN A 369 3.35 -13.99 -24.71
N LEU A 370 2.36 -14.84 -24.46
CA LEU A 370 2.28 -16.20 -25.00
C LEU A 370 2.15 -16.15 -26.54
N GLY A 371 1.33 -15.25 -27.08
CA GLY A 371 1.24 -15.03 -28.53
C GLY A 371 2.58 -14.60 -29.15
N VAL A 372 3.33 -13.71 -28.48
CA VAL A 372 4.69 -13.36 -28.90
C VAL A 372 5.61 -14.59 -28.87
N ALA A 373 5.53 -15.42 -27.82
CA ALA A 373 6.36 -16.62 -27.70
C ALA A 373 6.05 -17.64 -28.80
N TYR A 374 4.77 -17.88 -29.11
CA TYR A 374 4.35 -18.73 -30.24
C TYR A 374 4.85 -18.19 -31.58
N LEU A 375 4.76 -16.88 -31.81
CA LEU A 375 5.26 -16.26 -33.04
C LEU A 375 6.78 -16.47 -33.20
N ARG A 376 7.54 -16.41 -32.10
CA ARG A 376 8.99 -16.71 -32.11
C ARG A 376 9.32 -18.17 -32.43
N ARG A 377 8.34 -19.07 -32.27
CA ARG A 377 8.41 -20.48 -32.68
C ARG A 377 7.69 -20.77 -34.00
N ASN A 378 7.33 -19.71 -34.74
CA ASN A 378 6.63 -19.80 -36.03
C ASN A 378 5.26 -20.51 -35.95
N MET A 379 4.65 -20.52 -34.76
CA MET A 379 3.30 -21.05 -34.52
C MET A 379 2.29 -19.90 -34.71
N VAL A 380 2.05 -19.56 -35.97
CA VAL A 380 1.34 -18.32 -36.36
C VAL A 380 -0.14 -18.35 -35.95
N ASP A 381 -0.81 -19.50 -36.12
CA ASP A 381 -2.23 -19.63 -35.81
C ASP A 381 -2.48 -19.59 -34.30
N GLU A 382 -1.63 -20.25 -33.51
CA GLU A 382 -1.61 -20.14 -32.05
C GLU A 382 -1.42 -18.68 -31.62
N ALA A 383 -0.42 -17.99 -32.17
CA ALA A 383 -0.14 -16.61 -31.85
C ALA A 383 -1.34 -15.69 -32.12
N ALA A 384 -2.02 -15.87 -33.27
CA ALA A 384 -3.20 -15.11 -33.62
C ALA A 384 -4.31 -15.29 -32.58
N ARG A 385 -4.62 -16.54 -32.19
CA ARG A 385 -5.64 -16.85 -31.19
C ARG A 385 -5.35 -16.17 -29.85
N GLU A 386 -4.10 -16.20 -29.42
CA GLU A 386 -3.68 -15.60 -28.15
C GLU A 386 -3.79 -14.07 -28.16
N PHE A 387 -3.40 -13.40 -29.25
CA PHE A 387 -3.59 -11.96 -29.38
C PHE A 387 -5.07 -11.56 -29.37
N GLU A 388 -5.93 -12.33 -30.05
CA GLU A 388 -7.37 -12.08 -30.03
C GLU A 388 -7.97 -12.27 -28.63
N LEU A 389 -7.53 -13.29 -27.88
CA LEU A 389 -7.94 -13.48 -26.48
C LEU A 389 -7.53 -12.29 -25.61
N ALA A 390 -6.27 -11.85 -25.72
CA ALA A 390 -5.77 -10.69 -24.99
C ALA A 390 -6.58 -9.41 -25.28
N ALA A 391 -6.95 -9.19 -26.54
CA ALA A 391 -7.76 -8.04 -26.96
C ALA A 391 -9.20 -8.09 -26.40
N ARG A 392 -9.77 -9.29 -26.21
CA ARG A 392 -11.11 -9.48 -25.65
C ARG A 392 -11.20 -9.21 -24.15
N ILE A 393 -10.16 -9.56 -23.38
CA ILE A 393 -10.20 -9.49 -21.90
C ILE A 393 -10.14 -8.05 -21.39
N VAL A 394 -9.29 -7.19 -21.98
CA VAL A 394 -9.10 -5.81 -21.53
C VAL A 394 -9.51 -4.82 -22.62
N PRO A 395 -10.65 -4.13 -22.48
CA PRO A 395 -10.98 -2.98 -23.31
C PRO A 395 -9.87 -1.93 -23.19
N GLY A 396 -9.40 -1.40 -24.31
CA GLY A 396 -8.30 -0.41 -24.35
C GLY A 396 -6.91 -1.02 -24.47
N TYR A 397 -6.75 -2.35 -24.45
CA TYR A 397 -5.42 -2.95 -24.57
C TYR A 397 -4.94 -2.96 -26.03
N VAL A 398 -4.07 -2.02 -26.37
CA VAL A 398 -3.60 -1.79 -27.76
C VAL A 398 -2.58 -2.82 -28.23
N GLN A 399 -1.72 -3.31 -27.35
CA GLN A 399 -0.57 -4.15 -27.72
C GLN A 399 -0.92 -5.41 -28.54
N PRO A 400 -2.00 -6.15 -28.25
CA PRO A 400 -2.38 -7.31 -29.04
C PRO A 400 -2.73 -6.95 -30.50
N TYR A 401 -3.38 -5.81 -30.74
CA TYR A 401 -3.66 -5.33 -32.10
C TYR A 401 -2.38 -4.97 -32.86
N LEU A 402 -1.41 -4.34 -32.17
CA LEU A 402 -0.10 -4.05 -32.76
C LEU A 402 0.65 -5.33 -33.14
N ASN A 403 0.63 -6.33 -32.27
CA ASN A 403 1.32 -7.60 -32.50
C ASN A 403 0.64 -8.43 -33.59
N LEU A 404 -0.70 -8.57 -33.55
CA LEU A 404 -1.48 -9.28 -34.57
C LEU A 404 -1.36 -8.61 -35.94
N GLY A 405 -1.46 -7.28 -36.00
CA GLY A 405 -1.28 -6.53 -37.24
C GLY A 405 0.15 -6.65 -37.78
N SER A 406 1.17 -6.55 -36.93
CA SER A 406 2.58 -6.73 -37.35
C SER A 406 2.85 -8.15 -37.88
N MET A 407 2.24 -9.16 -37.27
CA MET A 407 2.29 -10.54 -37.77
C MET A 407 1.70 -10.64 -39.18
N LEU A 408 0.52 -10.06 -39.42
CA LEU A 408 -0.12 -10.04 -40.74
C LEU A 408 0.69 -9.24 -41.77
N MET A 409 1.31 -8.12 -41.36
CA MET A 409 2.23 -7.34 -42.20
C MET A 409 3.41 -8.19 -42.68
N ASN A 410 4.02 -8.97 -41.78
CA ASN A 410 5.13 -9.85 -42.12
C ASN A 410 4.71 -11.00 -43.05
N ALA A 411 3.46 -11.43 -42.97
CA ALA A 411 2.87 -12.42 -43.87
C ALA A 411 2.42 -11.82 -45.24
N GLY A 412 2.64 -10.52 -45.48
CA GLY A 412 2.20 -9.83 -46.70
C GLY A 412 0.69 -9.57 -46.79
N ARG A 413 -0.07 -9.87 -45.72
CA ARG A 413 -1.53 -9.68 -45.64
C ARG A 413 -1.87 -8.24 -45.22
N TYR A 414 -1.47 -7.27 -46.05
CA TYR A 414 -1.54 -5.84 -45.70
C TYR A 414 -2.97 -5.32 -45.47
N ALA A 415 -3.95 -5.82 -46.23
CA ALA A 415 -5.35 -5.42 -46.07
C ALA A 415 -5.93 -5.87 -44.72
N ASP A 416 -5.63 -7.10 -44.32
CA ASP A 416 -6.06 -7.66 -43.04
C ASP A 416 -5.36 -6.96 -41.87
N ALA A 417 -4.06 -6.67 -42.00
CA ALA A 417 -3.32 -5.88 -41.02
C ALA A 417 -3.94 -4.50 -40.83
N ALA A 418 -4.29 -3.81 -41.93
CA ALA A 418 -4.98 -2.52 -41.87
C ALA A 418 -6.34 -2.62 -41.16
N GLN A 419 -7.09 -3.71 -41.34
CA GLN A 419 -8.33 -3.94 -40.61
C GLN A 419 -8.09 -4.11 -39.11
N VAL A 420 -7.09 -4.92 -38.72
CA VAL A 420 -6.72 -5.11 -37.30
C VAL A 420 -6.28 -3.79 -36.66
N PHE A 421 -5.47 -2.98 -37.34
CA PHE A 421 -5.08 -1.66 -36.81
C PHE A 421 -6.28 -0.70 -36.67
N ARG A 422 -7.24 -0.72 -37.60
CA ARG A 422 -8.49 0.05 -37.46
C ARG A 422 -9.32 -0.42 -36.27
N GLN A 423 -9.39 -1.73 -36.01
CA GLN A 423 -10.04 -2.26 -34.81
C GLN A 423 -9.36 -1.75 -33.53
N GLY A 424 -8.03 -1.78 -33.48
CA GLY A 424 -7.27 -1.19 -32.36
C GLY A 424 -7.57 0.29 -32.16
N LEU A 425 -7.66 1.08 -33.25
CA LEU A 425 -8.02 2.50 -33.20
C LEU A 425 -9.47 2.76 -32.80
N ALA A 426 -10.39 1.83 -33.07
CA ALA A 426 -11.75 1.95 -32.56
C ALA A 426 -11.78 1.89 -31.02
N VAL A 427 -10.85 1.15 -30.42
CA VAL A 427 -10.71 1.00 -28.98
C VAL A 427 -9.83 2.09 -28.35
N SER A 428 -8.79 2.54 -29.06
CA SER A 428 -7.91 3.65 -28.66
C SER A 428 -7.68 4.63 -29.82
N PRO A 429 -8.59 5.61 -30.04
CA PRO A 429 -8.57 6.47 -31.22
C PRO A 429 -7.33 7.35 -31.36
N THR A 430 -6.67 7.67 -30.24
CA THR A 430 -5.52 8.57 -30.17
C THR A 430 -4.17 7.85 -30.17
N ASP A 431 -4.14 6.52 -30.32
CA ASP A 431 -2.89 5.76 -30.28
C ASP A 431 -2.04 6.02 -31.54
N GLU A 432 -0.88 6.64 -31.35
CA GLU A 432 0.03 6.99 -32.46
C GLU A 432 0.67 5.76 -33.11
N GLY A 433 0.95 4.72 -32.32
CA GLY A 433 1.57 3.49 -32.81
C GLY A 433 0.66 2.77 -33.81
N LEU A 434 -0.61 2.63 -33.47
CA LEU A 434 -1.63 2.04 -34.36
C LEU A 434 -1.85 2.88 -35.61
N ARG A 435 -1.91 4.22 -35.50
CA ARG A 435 -2.05 5.12 -36.67
C ARG A 435 -0.87 5.00 -37.63
N SER A 436 0.35 4.98 -37.08
CA SER A 436 1.58 4.83 -37.87
C SER A 436 1.58 3.50 -38.62
N GLN A 437 1.33 2.39 -37.91
CA GLN A 437 1.31 1.05 -38.51
C GLN A 437 0.17 0.88 -39.53
N LEU A 438 -0.99 1.50 -39.30
CA LEU A 438 -2.08 1.54 -40.28
C LEU A 438 -1.64 2.26 -41.57
N GLY A 439 -0.97 3.40 -41.47
CA GLY A 439 -0.44 4.11 -42.63
C GLY A 439 0.52 3.27 -43.45
N VAL A 440 1.45 2.56 -42.77
CA VAL A 440 2.38 1.63 -43.42
C VAL A 440 1.63 0.47 -44.09
N ALA A 441 0.61 -0.10 -43.43
CA ALA A 441 -0.20 -1.18 -43.98
C ALA A 441 -0.96 -0.77 -45.23
N VAL A 442 -1.59 0.42 -45.23
CA VAL A 442 -2.33 0.95 -46.38
C VAL A 442 -1.38 1.24 -47.55
N SER A 443 -0.25 1.90 -47.27
CA SER A 443 0.75 2.23 -48.30
C SER A 443 1.32 0.97 -48.99
N LYS A 444 1.67 -0.07 -48.21
CA LYS A 444 2.14 -1.35 -48.77
C LYS A 444 1.03 -2.15 -49.46
N GLY A 445 -0.22 -1.97 -49.03
CA GLY A 445 -1.40 -2.60 -49.61
C GLY A 445 -1.86 -1.99 -50.94
N GLY A 446 -1.18 -0.96 -51.46
CA GLY A 446 -1.43 -0.40 -52.79
C GLY A 446 -2.73 0.41 -52.91
N ARG A 447 -3.16 1.08 -51.84
CA ARG A 447 -4.30 2.02 -51.88
C ARG A 447 -3.88 3.44 -51.55
#